data_AF-A0A1U0WRB6-F1
#
_entry.id   AF-A0A1U0WRB6-F1
#
_cell.length_a   1.000
_cell.length_b   1.000
_cell.length_c   1.000
_cell.angle_alpha   90.00
_cell.angle_beta   90.00
_cell.angle_gamma   90.00
#
_symmetry.space_group_name_H-M   'P 1'
#
loop_
_entity.id
_entity.type
_entity.pdbx_description
1 polymer ?
#
loop_
_entity_poly.entity_id
_entity_poly.type
_entity_poly.pdbx_seq_one_letter_code
_entity_poly.pdbx_strand_id
1 'polypeptide(L)'
;MSVQTAQADHNRWRAHQMAKRGTPATTIAKHLGIDPDSVRRYLRQPCPEQPHSQDQSWQTRGLCAQRDCGVEPDAFFPGYGANIDPRVKALCARCPVRYQCRESAIVHYEEFGVWGGTNASERRLLRRQRRAQQGVA
;
A
#
# COMPACT_ATOMS: atom_id res chain seq x y z
N MET A 1 10.03 14.80 11.72
CA MET A 1 10.60 14.96 10.37
C MET A 1 9.53 15.61 9.51
N SER A 2 9.74 16.83 9.02
CA SER A 2 8.69 17.64 8.37
C SER A 2 8.21 17.01 7.07
N VAL A 3 6.90 17.05 6.81
CA VAL A 3 6.24 16.53 5.58
C VAL A 3 6.93 17.01 4.28
N GLN A 4 7.53 18.20 4.31
CA GLN A 4 8.27 18.80 3.19
C GLN A 4 9.56 18.03 2.82
N THR A 5 10.25 17.39 3.77
CA THR A 5 11.46 16.61 3.48
C THR A 5 11.12 15.27 2.80
N ALA A 6 10.03 14.62 3.23
CA ALA A 6 9.57 13.35 2.66
C ALA A 6 9.14 13.48 1.19
N GLN A 7 8.42 14.56 0.84
CA GLN A 7 8.03 14.82 -0.55
C GLN A 7 9.24 15.15 -1.44
N ALA A 8 10.22 15.89 -0.91
CA ALA A 8 11.46 16.20 -1.62
C ALA A 8 12.30 14.94 -1.87
N ASP A 9 12.40 14.05 -0.88
CA ASP A 9 13.09 12.76 -1.00
C ASP A 9 12.43 11.85 -2.04
N HIS A 10 11.09 11.79 -2.07
CA HIS A 10 10.33 11.06 -3.08
C HIS A 10 10.61 11.59 -4.49
N ASN A 11 10.52 12.91 -4.68
CA ASN A 11 10.77 13.54 -5.97
C ASN A 11 12.21 13.32 -6.44
N ARG A 12 13.18 13.42 -5.51
CA ARG A 12 14.60 13.16 -5.77
C ARG A 12 14.84 11.71 -6.19
N TRP A 13 14.29 10.74 -5.45
CA TRP A 13 14.39 9.32 -5.81
C TRP A 13 13.81 9.03 -7.20
N ARG A 14 12.61 9.55 -7.52
CA ARG A 14 11.98 9.35 -8.84
C ARG A 14 12.78 9.98 -9.98
N ALA A 15 13.36 11.16 -9.76
CA ALA A 15 14.21 11.81 -10.75
C ALA A 15 15.41 10.92 -11.13
N HIS A 16 16.10 10.35 -10.15
CA HIS A 16 17.22 9.41 -10.37
C HIS A 16 16.79 8.15 -11.15
N GLN A 17 15.64 7.55 -10.80
CA GLN A 17 15.13 6.37 -11.51
C GLN A 17 14.83 6.64 -12.99
N MET A 18 14.25 7.81 -13.30
CA MET A 18 13.94 8.19 -14.67
C MET A 18 15.19 8.58 -15.46
N ALA A 19 16.14 9.29 -14.83
CA ALA A 19 17.42 9.65 -15.45
C ALA A 19 18.28 8.41 -15.77
N LYS A 20 18.28 7.39 -14.89
CA LYS A 20 18.94 6.09 -15.15
C LYS A 20 18.40 5.38 -16.40
N ARG A 21 17.15 5.66 -16.79
CA ARG A 21 16.51 5.15 -18.02
C ARG A 21 16.74 6.07 -19.24
N GLY A 22 17.58 7.10 -19.12
CA GLY A 22 17.86 8.05 -20.20
C GLY A 22 16.81 9.14 -20.39
N THR A 23 15.89 9.34 -19.42
CA THR A 23 14.83 10.36 -19.55
C THR A 23 15.40 11.77 -19.36
N PRO A 24 15.18 12.73 -20.29
CA PRO A 24 15.66 14.10 -20.13
C PRO A 24 15.04 14.81 -18.91
N ALA A 25 15.81 15.73 -18.30
CA ALA A 25 15.39 16.46 -17.10
C ALA A 25 14.07 17.24 -17.27
N THR A 26 13.79 17.74 -18.47
CA THR A 26 12.54 18.44 -18.81
C THR A 26 11.33 17.51 -18.76
N THR A 27 11.46 16.28 -19.25
CA THR A 27 10.39 15.25 -19.18
C THR A 27 10.17 14.79 -17.75
N ILE A 28 11.26 14.63 -16.97
CA ILE A 28 11.18 14.30 -15.54
C ILE A 28 10.45 15.41 -14.78
N ALA A 29 10.77 16.67 -15.06
CA ALA A 29 10.16 17.85 -14.43
C ALA A 29 8.64 17.88 -14.65
N LYS A 30 8.22 17.68 -15.91
CA LYS A 30 6.81 17.56 -16.29
C LYS A 30 6.11 16.42 -15.54
N HIS A 31 6.74 15.26 -15.43
CA HIS A 31 6.19 14.09 -14.74
C HIS A 31 6.03 14.32 -13.23
N LEU A 32 6.98 15.01 -12.62
CA LEU A 32 7.00 15.27 -11.18
C LEU A 32 6.22 16.54 -10.77
N GLY A 33 5.75 17.34 -11.73
CA GLY A 33 5.06 18.61 -11.46
C GLY A 33 5.96 19.64 -10.78
N ILE A 34 7.26 19.63 -11.07
CA ILE A 34 8.26 20.54 -10.48
C ILE A 34 9.08 21.22 -11.57
N ASP A 35 9.84 22.24 -11.17
CA ASP A 35 10.72 22.98 -12.07
C ASP A 35 11.95 22.14 -12.55
N PRO A 36 12.37 22.25 -13.83
CA PRO A 36 13.54 21.54 -14.36
C PRO A 36 14.85 21.77 -13.60
N ASP A 37 15.07 22.94 -13.01
CA ASP A 37 16.26 23.20 -12.19
C ASP A 37 16.19 22.47 -10.86
N SER A 38 15.00 22.20 -10.34
CA SER A 38 14.82 21.32 -9.18
C SER A 38 15.19 19.87 -9.51
N VAL A 39 14.84 19.38 -10.70
CA VAL A 39 15.30 18.07 -11.18
C VAL A 39 16.83 18.03 -11.30
N ARG A 40 17.45 19.05 -11.92
CA ARG A 40 18.92 19.15 -12.03
C ARG A 40 19.59 19.20 -10.65
N ARG A 41 18.98 19.87 -9.67
CA ARG A 41 19.45 19.90 -8.28
C ARG A 41 19.38 18.50 -7.65
N TYR A 42 18.28 17.78 -7.83
CA TYR A 42 18.12 16.41 -7.34
C TYR A 42 19.11 15.43 -7.92
N LEU A 43 19.38 15.50 -9.23
CA LEU A 43 20.32 14.61 -9.91
C LEU A 43 21.78 14.85 -9.50
N ARG A 44 22.12 16.05 -8.99
CA ARG A 44 23.45 16.36 -8.41
C ARG A 44 23.63 15.87 -6.98
N GLN A 45 22.55 15.54 -6.29
CA GLN A 45 22.58 14.99 -4.95
C GLN A 45 22.63 13.46 -5.02
N PRO A 46 23.20 12.78 -4.00
CA PRO A 46 23.11 11.33 -3.93
C PRO A 46 21.64 10.90 -3.98
N CYS A 47 21.37 9.81 -4.71
CA CYS A 47 20.05 9.21 -4.70
C CYS A 47 19.75 8.78 -3.26
N PRO A 48 18.67 9.28 -2.64
CA PRO A 48 18.30 8.84 -1.31
C PRO A 48 17.98 7.34 -1.36
N GLU A 49 18.15 6.66 -0.23
CA GLU A 49 17.52 5.36 -0.03
C GLU A 49 16.03 5.51 -0.36
N GLN A 50 15.47 4.55 -1.09
CA GLN A 50 14.08 4.63 -1.55
C GLN A 50 13.21 4.99 -0.34
N PRO A 51 12.46 6.11 -0.36
CA PRO A 51 11.45 6.32 0.65
C PRO A 51 10.46 5.19 0.41
N HIS A 52 10.62 4.11 1.19
CA HIS A 52 9.68 3.01 1.29
C HIS A 52 8.33 3.70 1.43
N SER A 53 7.51 3.50 0.40
CA SER A 53 6.19 4.13 0.24
C SER A 53 5.56 4.21 1.62
N GLN A 54 5.24 5.43 2.04
CA GLN A 54 4.79 5.73 3.40
C GLN A 54 3.80 4.66 3.87
N ASP A 55 4.11 4.05 5.02
CA ASP A 55 3.31 3.05 5.73
C ASP A 55 3.09 1.69 5.04
N GLN A 56 4.11 1.10 4.40
CA GLN A 56 4.17 -0.37 4.26
C GLN A 56 4.71 -1.11 5.51
N SER A 57 5.07 -0.36 6.57
CA SER A 57 5.64 -0.91 7.80
C SER A 57 4.68 -1.87 8.52
N TRP A 58 3.36 -1.64 8.41
CA TRP A 58 2.39 -2.48 9.09
C TRP A 58 2.19 -3.83 8.40
N GLN A 59 2.30 -3.91 7.07
CA GLN A 59 2.19 -5.16 6.31
C GLN A 59 3.26 -6.15 6.77
N THR A 60 4.50 -5.67 6.97
CA THR A 60 5.61 -6.50 7.49
C THR A 60 5.40 -6.99 8.92
N ARG A 61 4.57 -6.30 9.71
CA ARG A 61 4.15 -6.72 11.06
C ARG A 61 2.95 -7.67 11.04
N GLY A 62 2.38 -7.94 9.87
CA GLY A 62 1.31 -8.93 9.71
C GLY A 62 1.81 -10.33 10.00
N LEU A 63 1.05 -11.10 10.78
CA LEU A 63 1.43 -12.50 11.06
C LEU A 63 1.52 -13.33 9.77
N CYS A 64 0.72 -13.05 8.75
CA CYS A 64 0.80 -13.72 7.45
C CYS A 64 2.08 -13.45 6.67
N ALA A 65 2.85 -12.41 7.02
CA ALA A 65 4.16 -12.14 6.43
C ALA A 65 5.29 -12.94 7.11
N GLN A 66 5.02 -13.60 8.24
CA GLN A 66 5.99 -14.43 8.95
C GLN A 66 6.12 -15.79 8.26
N ARG A 67 7.36 -16.25 8.10
CA ARG A 67 7.68 -17.49 7.36
C ARG A 67 7.05 -18.74 7.97
N ASP A 68 6.77 -18.71 9.27
CA ASP A 68 6.28 -19.81 10.09
C ASP A 68 4.84 -19.58 10.58
N CYS A 69 4.06 -18.73 9.89
CA CYS A 69 2.68 -18.44 10.27
C CYS A 69 1.72 -19.64 10.17
N GLY A 70 2.16 -20.76 9.58
CA GLY A 70 1.45 -22.04 9.58
C GLY A 70 0.26 -22.10 8.63
N VAL A 71 0.16 -21.15 7.69
CA VAL A 71 -0.91 -21.09 6.68
C VAL A 71 -0.29 -20.93 5.30
N GLU A 72 -0.64 -21.83 4.38
CA GLU A 72 -0.17 -21.78 2.99
C GLU A 72 -0.61 -20.48 2.29
N PRO A 73 0.25 -19.87 1.45
CA PRO A 73 -0.07 -18.63 0.74
C PRO A 73 -1.39 -18.69 -0.04
N ASP A 74 -1.69 -19.82 -0.68
CA ASP A 74 -2.89 -19.99 -1.50
C ASP A 74 -4.19 -19.93 -0.69
N ALA A 75 -4.15 -20.29 0.61
CA ALA A 75 -5.33 -20.22 1.47
C ALA A 75 -5.83 -18.78 1.68
N PHE A 76 -4.96 -17.78 1.48
CA PHE A 76 -5.33 -16.36 1.53
C PHE A 76 -6.07 -15.89 0.27
N PHE A 77 -6.15 -16.71 -0.79
CA PHE A 77 -6.79 -16.38 -2.07
C PHE A 77 -7.96 -17.32 -2.37
N PRO A 78 -9.05 -17.28 -1.58
CA PRO A 78 -10.24 -18.06 -1.88
C PRO A 78 -10.81 -17.64 -3.24
N GLY A 79 -11.41 -18.61 -3.96
CA GLY A 79 -12.12 -18.35 -5.20
C GLY A 79 -13.23 -17.30 -5.03
N TYR A 80 -13.69 -16.71 -6.12
CA TYR A 80 -14.68 -15.64 -6.08
C TYR A 80 -15.95 -16.10 -5.35
N GLY A 81 -16.31 -15.41 -4.27
CA GLY A 81 -17.49 -15.75 -3.45
C GLY A 81 -17.29 -16.94 -2.50
N ALA A 82 -16.12 -17.58 -2.48
CA ALA A 82 -15.83 -18.66 -1.55
C ALA A 82 -15.62 -18.14 -0.12
N ASN A 83 -15.93 -19.02 0.83
CA ASN A 83 -15.67 -18.78 2.24
C ASN A 83 -14.17 -18.77 2.54
N ILE A 84 -13.79 -18.03 3.57
CA ILE A 84 -12.39 -17.98 4.01
C ILE A 84 -12.05 -19.25 4.79
N ASP A 85 -10.87 -19.80 4.55
CA ASP A 85 -10.31 -20.90 5.33
C ASP A 85 -10.31 -20.54 6.84
N PRO A 86 -10.86 -21.40 7.72
CA PRO A 86 -10.85 -21.16 9.17
C PRO A 86 -9.46 -20.87 9.75
N ARG A 87 -8.40 -21.46 9.20
CA ARG A 87 -7.00 -21.22 9.60
C ARG A 87 -6.58 -19.78 9.33
N VAL A 88 -6.98 -19.23 8.18
CA VAL A 88 -6.73 -17.82 7.84
C VAL A 88 -7.53 -16.89 8.75
N LYS A 89 -8.80 -17.19 9.01
CA LYS A 89 -9.63 -16.41 9.96
C LYS A 89 -8.98 -16.40 11.36
N ALA A 90 -8.53 -17.57 11.84
CA ALA A 90 -7.86 -17.70 13.13
C ALA A 90 -6.52 -16.93 13.19
N LEU A 91 -5.71 -16.99 12.13
CA LEU A 91 -4.47 -16.20 12.03
C LEU A 91 -4.76 -14.69 12.07
N CYS A 92 -5.74 -14.25 11.28
CA CYS A 92 -6.13 -12.84 11.22
C CYS A 92 -6.70 -12.34 12.56
N ALA A 93 -7.38 -13.18 13.34
CA ALA A 93 -7.97 -12.81 14.62
C ALA A 93 -6.92 -12.38 15.67
N ARG A 94 -5.73 -12.99 15.64
CA ARG A 94 -4.58 -12.67 16.52
C ARG A 94 -3.56 -11.70 15.90
N CYS A 95 -3.80 -11.23 14.68
CA CYS A 95 -2.86 -10.37 13.97
C CYS A 95 -2.90 -8.93 14.50
N PRO A 96 -1.75 -8.33 14.92
CA PRO A 96 -1.72 -7.01 15.55
C PRO A 96 -2.17 -5.89 14.60
N VAL A 97 -2.04 -6.11 13.29
CA VAL A 97 -2.39 -5.13 12.25
C VAL A 97 -3.74 -5.43 11.58
N ARG A 98 -4.56 -6.34 12.14
CA ARG A 98 -5.83 -6.79 11.55
C ARG A 98 -6.73 -5.62 11.12
N TYR A 99 -6.91 -4.63 11.99
CA TYR A 99 -7.80 -3.49 11.73
C TYR A 99 -7.27 -2.61 10.60
N GLN A 100 -5.98 -2.25 10.66
CA GLN A 100 -5.32 -1.45 9.62
C GLN A 100 -5.32 -2.19 8.27
N CYS A 101 -5.08 -3.51 8.29
CA CYS A 101 -5.14 -4.37 7.11
C CYS A 101 -6.51 -4.35 6.44
N ARG A 102 -7.58 -4.56 7.23
CA ARG A 102 -8.95 -4.52 6.73
C ARG A 102 -9.32 -3.12 6.21
N GLU A 103 -8.93 -2.07 6.93
CA GLU A 103 -9.24 -0.70 6.54
C GLU A 103 -8.58 -0.33 5.22
N SER A 104 -7.29 -0.64 5.08
CA SER A 104 -6.56 -0.42 3.83
C SER A 104 -7.24 -1.12 2.66
N ALA A 105 -7.66 -2.38 2.83
CA ALA A 105 -8.35 -3.12 1.77
C ALA A 105 -9.74 -2.56 1.43
N ILE A 106 -10.43 -1.93 2.39
CA ILE A 106 -11.72 -1.28 2.13
C ILE A 106 -11.52 0.01 1.35
N VAL A 107 -10.57 0.85 1.76
CA VAL A 107 -10.27 2.17 1.16
C VAL A 107 -9.70 2.03 -0.25
N HIS A 108 -8.80 1.08 -0.45
CA HIS A 108 -8.15 0.84 -1.76
C HIS A 108 -8.94 -0.09 -2.68
N TYR A 109 -10.17 -0.45 -2.30
CA TYR A 109 -11.06 -1.30 -3.11
C TYR A 109 -10.45 -2.65 -3.49
N GLU A 110 -9.62 -3.25 -2.62
CA GLU A 110 -9.01 -4.53 -2.90
C GLU A 110 -10.07 -5.60 -3.18
N GLU A 111 -9.97 -6.23 -4.35
CA GLU A 111 -10.99 -7.16 -4.88
C GLU A 111 -10.63 -8.63 -4.68
N PHE A 112 -9.37 -8.92 -4.38
CA PHE A 112 -8.87 -10.27 -4.25
C PHE A 112 -8.38 -10.56 -2.84
N GLY A 113 -8.33 -11.85 -2.51
CA GLY A 113 -7.74 -12.36 -1.28
C GLY A 113 -8.41 -11.93 0.03
N VAL A 114 -7.81 -12.42 1.12
CA VAL A 114 -8.24 -12.19 2.49
C VAL A 114 -7.43 -11.06 3.11
N TRP A 115 -8.14 -10.04 3.60
CA TRP A 115 -7.55 -8.86 4.23
C TRP A 115 -8.17 -8.64 5.60
N GLY A 116 -7.36 -8.63 6.65
CA GLY A 116 -7.82 -8.44 8.04
C GLY A 116 -8.93 -9.40 8.46
N GLY A 117 -8.93 -10.61 7.90
CA GLY A 117 -9.95 -11.64 8.12
C GLY A 117 -11.24 -11.42 7.33
N THR A 118 -11.21 -10.66 6.24
CA THR A 118 -12.38 -10.44 5.36
C THR A 118 -12.10 -10.80 3.91
N ASN A 119 -13.06 -11.40 3.20
CA ASN A 119 -13.01 -11.64 1.76
C ASN A 119 -13.63 -10.46 0.98
N ALA A 120 -13.58 -10.52 -0.35
CA ALA A 120 -14.09 -9.46 -1.22
C ALA A 120 -15.58 -9.16 -1.01
N SER A 121 -16.40 -10.20 -0.82
CA SER A 121 -17.85 -10.06 -0.59
C SER A 121 -18.15 -9.37 0.74
N GLU A 122 -17.48 -9.77 1.82
CA GLU A 122 -17.60 -9.14 3.14
C GLU A 122 -17.16 -7.67 3.08
N ARG A 123 -16.06 -7.35 2.38
CA ARG A 123 -15.62 -5.95 2.18
C ARG A 123 -16.63 -5.13 1.37
N ARG A 124 -17.25 -5.70 0.35
CA ARG A 124 -18.34 -5.05 -0.41
C ARG A 124 -19.52 -4.70 0.50
N LEU A 125 -19.91 -5.60 1.40
CA LEU A 125 -20.97 -5.34 2.38
C LEU A 125 -20.58 -4.21 3.34
N LEU A 126 -19.36 -4.24 3.89
CA LEU A 126 -18.85 -3.18 4.77
C LEU A 126 -18.87 -1.80 4.09
N ARG A 127 -18.48 -1.72 2.81
CA ARG A 127 -18.56 -0.46 2.04
C ARG A 127 -20.00 0.05 1.90
N ARG A 128 -20.95 -0.85 1.60
CA ARG A 128 -22.38 -0.48 1.49
C ARG A 128 -22.92 0.02 2.82
N GLN A 129 -22.60 -0.65 3.92
CA GLN A 129 -23.00 -0.24 5.27
C GLN A 129 -22.45 1.14 5.64
N ARG A 130 -21.17 1.43 5.35
CA ARG A 130 -20.58 2.76 5.59
C ARG A 130 -21.27 3.86 4.79
N ARG A 131 -21.57 3.60 3.51
CA ARG A 131 -22.31 4.55 2.68
C ARG A 131 -23.72 4.82 3.22
N ALA A 132 -24.41 3.78 3.68
CA ALA A 132 -25.73 3.93 4.32
C ALA A 132 -25.65 4.75 5.61
N GLN A 133 -24.62 4.52 6.44
CA GLN A 133 -24.38 5.30 7.67
C GLN A 133 -24.03 6.77 7.38
N GLN A 134 -23.33 7.04 6.27
CA GLN A 134 -22.93 8.39 5.85
C GLN A 134 -24.06 9.17 5.13
N GLY A 135 -25.14 8.49 4.73
CA GLY A 135 -26.32 9.09 4.08
C GLY A 135 -27.50 9.34 5.03
N VAL A 136 -27.29 9.19 6.34
CA VAL A 136 -28.24 9.62 7.37
C VAL A 136 -27.77 10.98 7.88
N ALA A 137 -28.11 12.03 7.13
CA ALA A 137 -27.99 13.44 7.49
C ALA A 137 -29.20 14.19 6.92
#